data_AF-A0AAD7NIS8-F1
#
_entry.id   AF-A0AAD7NIS8-F1
#
_cell.length_a   1.000
_cell.length_b   1.000
_cell.length_c   1.000
_cell.angle_alpha   90.00
_cell.angle_beta   90.00
_cell.angle_gamma   90.00
#
_symmetry.space_group_name_H-M   'P 1'
#
loop_
_entity.id
_entity.type
_entity.pdbx_description
1 polymer ?
#
loop_
_entity_poly.entity_id
_entity_poly.type
_entity_poly.pdbx_seq_one_letter_code
_entity_poly.pdbx_strand_id
1 'polypeptide(L)'
;LVSDRGAPVISGASHTMPLTFHLFCLHHLDGNVTTNLCPVLGAEWDDFLRFFWVVYRAVSPAEFDRLWGTLCTRYPGAASYLNAKLYPCRSHWAWAWVTHIFTAGVRTTGRVEGESRINKIIGGPQKTNFQLFNGLNSRSEDQTTNDQINVRQSSRRQHDSNLESLFCGLFKMLRQHAGPIALQKSYKQMRLSLFYETQVVQRPTEVKTW
;
A
#
# COMPACT_ATOMS: atom_id res chain seq x y z
N LEU A 1 -6.76 -7.41 -9.23
CA LEU A 1 -7.80 -6.71 -8.43
C LEU A 1 -7.78 -7.25 -7.01
N VAL A 2 -7.86 -6.42 -5.97
CA VAL A 2 -8.04 -6.87 -4.57
C VAL A 2 -9.34 -6.28 -4.03
N SER A 3 -10.30 -7.10 -3.60
CA SER A 3 -11.57 -6.61 -3.04
C SER A 3 -12.22 -7.60 -2.08
N ASP A 4 -13.39 -7.25 -1.53
CA ASP A 4 -14.27 -8.24 -0.89
C ASP A 4 -14.79 -9.27 -1.91
N ARG A 5 -15.26 -10.41 -1.40
CA ARG A 5 -16.00 -11.46 -2.10
C ARG A 5 -17.47 -11.04 -2.32
N GLY A 6 -17.68 -10.00 -3.13
CA GLY A 6 -19.01 -9.56 -3.55
C GLY A 6 -19.37 -10.07 -4.94
N ALA A 7 -20.54 -10.70 -5.11
CA ALA A 7 -21.00 -11.21 -6.41
C ALA A 7 -21.02 -10.13 -7.53
N PRO A 8 -21.46 -8.87 -7.28
CA PRO A 8 -21.41 -7.83 -8.30
C PRO A 8 -19.99 -7.47 -8.73
N VAL A 9 -19.04 -7.44 -7.79
CA VAL A 9 -17.63 -7.12 -8.07
C VAL A 9 -16.98 -8.25 -8.86
N ILE A 10 -17.22 -9.51 -8.48
CA ILE A 10 -16.70 -10.68 -9.19
C ILE A 10 -17.22 -10.70 -10.64
N SER A 11 -18.53 -10.51 -10.83
CA SER A 11 -19.15 -10.50 -12.16
C SER A 11 -18.72 -9.29 -13.00
N GLY A 12 -18.60 -8.11 -12.40
CA GLY A 12 -18.13 -6.92 -13.10
C GLY A 12 -16.67 -7.05 -13.50
N ALA A 13 -15.81 -7.52 -12.60
CA ALA A 13 -14.39 -7.71 -12.87
C ALA A 13 -14.15 -8.76 -13.97
N SER A 14 -14.89 -9.88 -13.97
CA SER A 14 -14.74 -10.90 -15.01
C SER A 14 -15.17 -10.40 -16.38
N HIS A 15 -16.18 -9.52 -16.45
CA HIS A 15 -16.64 -8.94 -17.71
C HIS A 15 -15.72 -7.84 -18.23
N THR A 16 -15.35 -6.88 -17.37
CA THR A 16 -14.60 -5.69 -17.79
C THR A 16 -13.09 -5.91 -17.81
N MET A 17 -12.59 -6.85 -17.01
CA MET A 17 -11.15 -7.12 -16.86
C MET A 17 -10.86 -8.64 -16.81
N PRO A 18 -11.19 -9.42 -17.86
CA PRO A 18 -11.14 -10.88 -17.85
C PRO A 18 -9.74 -11.46 -17.62
N LEU A 19 -8.69 -10.71 -17.93
CA LEU A 19 -7.29 -11.12 -17.72
C LEU A 19 -6.74 -10.73 -16.34
N THR A 20 -7.52 -9.99 -15.53
CA THR A 20 -7.09 -9.56 -14.21
C THR A 20 -7.36 -10.64 -13.19
N PHE A 21 -6.31 -11.13 -12.53
CA PHE A 21 -6.47 -12.02 -11.39
C PHE A 21 -7.11 -11.28 -10.21
N HIS A 22 -8.14 -11.88 -9.62
CA HIS A 22 -8.89 -11.34 -8.49
C HIS A 22 -8.44 -11.98 -7.18
N LEU A 23 -7.93 -11.17 -6.27
CA LEU A 23 -7.58 -11.55 -4.91
C LEU A 23 -8.65 -11.07 -3.93
N PHE A 24 -8.95 -11.88 -2.93
CA PHE A 24 -9.80 -11.43 -1.85
C PHE A 24 -8.97 -10.72 -0.78
N CYS A 25 -9.50 -9.61 -0.32
CA CYS A 25 -8.87 -8.77 0.69
C CYS A 25 -8.91 -9.47 2.05
N LEU A 26 -7.75 -9.53 2.73
CA LEU A 26 -7.64 -10.19 4.04
C LEU A 26 -8.51 -9.54 5.12
N HIS A 27 -8.71 -8.21 5.06
CA HIS A 27 -9.59 -7.52 6.00
C HIS A 27 -11.05 -7.98 5.87
N HIS A 28 -11.53 -8.13 4.63
CA HIS A 28 -12.88 -8.61 4.39
C HIS A 28 -13.00 -10.11 4.65
N LEU A 29 -11.94 -10.90 4.40
CA LEU A 29 -11.89 -12.29 4.81
C LEU A 29 -12.04 -12.43 6.33
N ASP A 30 -11.26 -11.67 7.10
CA ASP A 30 -11.31 -11.63 8.57
C ASP A 30 -12.70 -11.21 9.07
N GLY A 31 -13.27 -10.14 8.50
CA GLY A 31 -14.62 -9.71 8.80
C GLY A 31 -15.68 -10.78 8.51
N ASN A 32 -15.62 -11.42 7.33
CA ASN A 32 -16.55 -12.47 6.94
C ASN A 32 -16.44 -13.70 7.86
N VAL A 33 -15.23 -14.13 8.20
CA VAL A 33 -14.99 -15.23 9.16
C VAL A 33 -15.54 -14.85 10.53
N THR A 34 -15.24 -13.65 11.03
CA THR A 34 -15.70 -13.16 12.33
C THR A 34 -17.22 -13.09 12.41
N THR A 35 -17.88 -12.45 11.44
CA THR A 35 -19.34 -12.30 11.44
C THR A 35 -20.07 -13.64 11.40
N ASN A 36 -19.55 -14.63 10.67
CA ASN A 36 -20.25 -15.91 10.48
C ASN A 36 -19.89 -16.96 11.53
N LEU A 37 -18.69 -16.91 12.12
CA LEU A 37 -18.19 -18.00 12.98
C LEU A 37 -18.00 -17.58 14.44
N CYS A 38 -17.78 -16.32 14.77
CA CYS A 38 -17.67 -15.89 16.17
C CYS A 38 -18.94 -16.22 16.98
N PRO A 39 -20.17 -15.94 16.50
CA PRO A 39 -21.38 -16.32 17.23
C PRO A 39 -21.58 -17.83 17.37
N VAL A 40 -21.03 -18.62 16.43
CA VAL A 40 -21.18 -20.08 16.40
C VAL A 40 -20.19 -20.77 17.34
N LEU A 41 -18.96 -20.25 17.42
CA LEU A 41 -17.87 -20.87 18.17
C LEU A 41 -17.75 -20.35 19.61
N GLY A 42 -18.29 -19.16 19.91
CA GLY A 42 -18.32 -18.62 21.27
C GLY A 42 -16.95 -18.63 21.94
N ALA A 43 -16.81 -19.41 23.01
CA ALA A 43 -15.57 -19.52 23.78
C ALA A 43 -14.37 -20.10 22.99
N GLU A 44 -14.62 -20.87 21.92
CA GLU A 44 -13.57 -21.46 21.08
C GLU A 44 -13.03 -20.49 20.01
N TRP A 45 -13.63 -19.30 19.89
CA TRP A 45 -13.37 -18.34 18.82
C TRP A 45 -11.89 -17.94 18.70
N ASP A 46 -11.25 -17.55 19.79
CA ASP A 46 -9.87 -17.05 19.75
C ASP A 46 -8.86 -18.15 19.35
N ASP A 47 -9.08 -19.37 19.81
CA ASP A 47 -8.29 -20.55 19.43
C ASP A 47 -8.49 -20.89 17.95
N PHE A 48 -9.75 -20.89 17.51
CA PHE A 48 -10.11 -21.10 16.11
C PHE A 48 -9.44 -20.07 15.21
N LEU A 49 -9.55 -18.77 15.53
CA LEU A 49 -9.03 -17.69 14.69
C LEU A 49 -7.51 -17.78 14.56
N ARG A 50 -6.81 -18.07 15.65
CA ARG A 50 -5.36 -18.32 15.62
C ARG A 50 -5.01 -19.48 14.69
N PHE A 51 -5.74 -20.59 14.79
CA PHE A 51 -5.47 -21.75 13.94
C PHE A 51 -5.87 -21.53 12.47
N PHE A 52 -6.95 -20.80 12.21
CA PHE A 52 -7.36 -20.38 10.87
C PHE A 52 -6.26 -19.59 10.17
N TRP A 53 -5.58 -18.66 10.87
CA TRP A 53 -4.46 -17.92 10.31
C TRP A 53 -3.20 -18.77 10.08
N VAL A 54 -3.01 -19.86 10.82
CA VAL A 54 -1.97 -20.86 10.52
C VAL A 54 -2.32 -21.58 9.22
N VAL A 55 -3.57 -22.00 9.04
CA VAL A 55 -4.06 -22.67 7.83
C VAL A 55 -3.92 -21.73 6.62
N TYR A 56 -4.29 -20.46 6.76
CA TYR A 56 -4.07 -19.42 5.74
C TYR A 56 -2.61 -19.36 5.26
N ARG A 57 -1.64 -19.47 6.18
CA ARG A 57 -0.19 -19.41 5.91
C ARG A 57 0.44 -20.73 5.47
N ALA A 58 -0.36 -21.76 5.19
CA ALA A 58 0.15 -23.04 4.70
C ALA A 58 1.09 -22.84 3.50
N VAL A 59 2.23 -23.54 3.53
CA VAL A 59 3.33 -23.36 2.56
C VAL A 59 3.06 -24.00 1.21
N SER A 60 2.09 -24.93 1.14
CA SER A 60 1.73 -25.64 -0.09
C SER A 60 0.23 -26.00 -0.09
N PRO A 61 -0.36 -26.29 -1.25
CA PRO A 61 -1.74 -26.77 -1.34
C PRO A 61 -2.00 -28.04 -0.51
N ALA A 62 -1.07 -28.99 -0.53
CA ALA A 62 -1.20 -30.23 0.24
C ALA A 62 -1.20 -29.97 1.75
N GLU A 63 -0.32 -29.07 2.22
CA GLU A 63 -0.30 -28.69 3.63
C GLU A 63 -1.56 -27.90 4.01
N PHE A 64 -2.06 -27.05 3.12
CA PHE A 64 -3.32 -26.35 3.32
C PHE A 64 -4.46 -27.34 3.51
N ASP A 65 -4.63 -28.32 2.61
CA ASP A 65 -5.72 -29.29 2.68
C ASP A 65 -5.64 -30.16 3.95
N ARG A 66 -4.43 -30.53 4.38
CA ARG A 66 -4.19 -31.25 5.64
C ARG A 66 -4.60 -30.42 6.87
N LEU A 67 -4.14 -29.16 6.94
CA LEU A 67 -4.47 -28.24 8.02
C LEU A 67 -5.97 -27.88 8.01
N TRP A 68 -6.56 -27.73 6.83
CA TRP A 68 -7.99 -27.46 6.64
C TRP A 68 -8.86 -28.61 7.16
N GLY A 69 -8.49 -29.85 6.86
CA GLY A 69 -9.15 -31.03 7.42
C GLY A 69 -9.08 -31.03 8.96
N THR A 70 -7.90 -30.75 9.52
CA THR A 70 -7.70 -30.63 10.97
C THR A 70 -8.57 -29.51 11.58
N LEU A 71 -8.66 -28.35 10.91
CA LEU A 71 -9.50 -27.22 11.33
C LEU A 71 -10.98 -27.63 11.36
N CYS A 72 -11.47 -28.30 10.33
CA CYS A 72 -12.87 -28.75 10.26
C CYS A 72 -13.20 -29.83 11.31
N THR A 73 -12.27 -30.74 11.59
CA THR A 73 -12.44 -31.77 12.63
C THR A 73 -12.42 -31.17 14.03
N ARG A 74 -11.53 -30.20 14.30
CA ARG A 74 -11.42 -29.56 15.61
C ARG A 74 -12.59 -28.62 15.90
N TYR A 75 -13.16 -27.99 14.87
CA TYR A 75 -14.25 -27.03 15.00
C TYR A 75 -15.44 -27.41 14.11
N PRO A 76 -16.20 -28.48 14.47
CA PRO A 76 -17.28 -29.00 13.63
C PRO A 76 -18.40 -27.98 13.38
N GLY A 77 -18.66 -27.07 14.33
CA GLY A 77 -19.63 -25.98 14.16
C GLY A 77 -19.28 -25.01 13.04
N ALA A 78 -17.99 -24.85 12.71
CA ALA A 78 -17.53 -24.01 11.61
C ALA A 78 -17.45 -24.75 10.26
N ALA A 79 -17.37 -26.08 10.28
CA ALA A 79 -17.04 -26.89 9.10
C ALA A 79 -17.98 -26.66 7.91
N SER A 80 -19.29 -26.48 8.17
CA SER A 80 -20.28 -26.20 7.12
C SER A 80 -19.96 -24.90 6.36
N TYR A 81 -19.75 -23.81 7.09
CA TYR A 81 -19.39 -22.52 6.49
C TYR A 81 -18.03 -22.58 5.79
N LEU A 82 -17.03 -23.17 6.44
CA LEU A 82 -15.69 -23.32 5.88
C LEU A 82 -15.73 -24.04 4.53
N ASN A 83 -16.33 -25.23 4.47
CA ASN A 83 -16.34 -26.05 3.26
C ASN A 83 -17.27 -25.52 2.17
N ALA A 84 -18.41 -24.92 2.53
CA ALA A 84 -19.35 -24.41 1.54
C ALA A 84 -18.95 -23.03 1.00
N LYS A 85 -18.33 -22.18 1.83
CA LYS A 85 -18.05 -20.78 1.48
C LYS A 85 -16.59 -20.53 1.19
N LEU A 86 -15.65 -20.95 2.05
CA LEU A 86 -14.26 -20.53 1.94
C LEU A 86 -13.37 -21.49 1.12
N TYR A 87 -13.53 -22.80 1.29
CA TYR A 87 -12.71 -23.79 0.60
C TYR A 87 -12.80 -23.72 -0.94
N PRO A 88 -13.97 -23.53 -1.57
CA PRO A 88 -14.09 -23.50 -3.04
C PRO A 88 -13.32 -22.34 -3.68
N CYS A 89 -13.10 -21.25 -2.95
CA CYS A 89 -12.41 -20.07 -3.45
C CYS A 89 -11.01 -19.88 -2.87
N ARG A 90 -10.42 -20.91 -2.23
CA ARG A 90 -9.12 -20.83 -1.54
C ARG A 90 -7.99 -20.29 -2.40
N SER A 91 -8.02 -20.55 -3.72
CA SER A 91 -7.03 -20.02 -4.67
C SER A 91 -6.99 -18.48 -4.76
N HIS A 92 -8.03 -17.79 -4.29
CA HIS A 92 -8.13 -16.32 -4.35
C HIS A 92 -7.64 -15.65 -3.06
N TRP A 93 -7.33 -16.41 -2.01
CA TRP A 93 -6.96 -15.83 -0.71
C TRP A 93 -5.89 -16.61 0.05
N ALA A 94 -5.85 -17.94 0.01
CA ALA A 94 -4.89 -18.72 0.80
C ALA A 94 -3.46 -18.59 0.28
N TRP A 95 -2.50 -18.48 1.20
CA TRP A 95 -1.09 -18.17 0.90
C TRP A 95 -0.46 -19.13 -0.10
N ALA A 96 -0.77 -20.43 0.02
CA ALA A 96 -0.29 -21.48 -0.86
C ALA A 96 -0.56 -21.22 -2.36
N TRP A 97 -1.59 -20.43 -2.69
CA TRP A 97 -1.90 -20.05 -4.08
C TRP A 97 -1.52 -18.61 -4.39
N VAL A 98 -1.58 -17.68 -3.42
CA VAL A 98 -1.44 -16.25 -3.72
C VAL A 98 -0.04 -15.69 -3.47
N THR A 99 0.87 -16.48 -2.88
CA THR A 99 2.24 -16.03 -2.51
C THR A 99 3.04 -15.45 -3.68
N HIS A 100 2.84 -15.97 -4.88
CA HIS A 100 3.55 -15.54 -6.09
C HIS A 100 2.96 -14.25 -6.71
N ILE A 101 1.87 -13.73 -6.16
CA ILE A 101 1.16 -12.58 -6.71
C ILE A 101 1.65 -11.30 -6.02
N PHE A 102 2.24 -10.41 -6.81
CA PHE A 102 2.70 -9.11 -6.32
C PHE A 102 1.50 -8.20 -6.02
N THR A 103 1.34 -7.84 -4.75
CA THR A 103 0.21 -7.01 -4.27
C THR A 103 0.63 -5.59 -3.88
N ALA A 104 1.88 -5.17 -4.14
CA ALA A 104 2.40 -3.83 -3.83
C ALA A 104 2.12 -3.35 -2.39
N GLY A 105 2.09 -4.28 -1.42
CA GLY A 105 1.80 -3.97 -0.01
C GLY A 105 0.31 -3.88 0.35
N VAL A 106 -0.62 -4.17 -0.58
CA VAL A 106 -2.05 -4.38 -0.31
C VAL A 106 -2.28 -5.75 0.35
N ARG A 107 -1.51 -6.04 1.40
CA ARG A 107 -1.63 -7.24 2.26
C ARG A 107 -2.09 -6.89 3.67
N THR A 108 -1.96 -5.63 4.08
CA THR A 108 -2.19 -5.22 5.47
C THR A 108 -3.46 -4.39 5.60
N THR A 109 -4.18 -4.67 6.67
CA THR A 109 -5.44 -4.01 7.03
C THR A 109 -5.27 -2.51 7.23
N GLY A 110 -4.08 -2.01 7.59
CA GLY A 110 -3.85 -0.60 7.94
C GLY A 110 -4.17 0.45 6.86
N ARG A 111 -3.92 0.17 5.57
CA ARG A 111 -4.29 1.12 4.49
C ARG A 111 -5.80 1.14 4.25
N VAL A 112 -6.43 -0.02 4.28
CA VAL A 112 -7.89 -0.16 4.08
C VAL A 112 -8.65 0.35 5.30
N GLU A 113 -8.15 0.17 6.52
CA GLU A 113 -8.74 0.69 7.76
C GLU A 113 -8.72 2.22 7.80
N GLY A 114 -7.58 2.84 7.45
CA GLY A 114 -7.48 4.30 7.36
C GLY A 114 -8.51 4.86 6.40
N GLU A 115 -8.54 4.35 5.16
CA GLU A 115 -9.49 4.82 4.15
C GLU A 115 -10.94 4.43 4.47
N SER A 116 -11.21 3.23 4.96
CA SER A 116 -12.57 2.80 5.36
C SER A 116 -13.12 3.62 6.52
N ARG A 117 -12.27 3.94 7.52
CA ARG A 117 -12.65 4.82 8.62
C ARG A 117 -12.98 6.22 8.11
N ILE A 118 -12.17 6.77 7.22
CA ILE A 118 -12.44 8.09 6.65
C ILE A 118 -13.68 8.05 5.74
N ASN A 119 -13.89 7.00 4.96
CA ASN A 119 -15.11 6.82 4.16
C ASN A 119 -16.36 6.74 5.03
N LYS A 120 -16.30 6.06 6.19
CA LYS A 120 -17.40 6.04 7.17
C LYS A 120 -17.65 7.42 7.79
N ILE A 121 -16.60 8.19 8.05
CA ILE A 121 -16.70 9.58 8.55
C ILE A 121 -17.33 10.49 7.49
N ILE A 122 -16.89 10.37 6.24
CA ILE A 122 -17.36 11.21 5.11
C ILE A 122 -18.78 10.80 4.71
N GLY A 123 -19.08 9.51 4.69
CA GLY A 123 -20.30 8.89 4.15
C GLY A 123 -21.27 8.39 5.21
N GLY A 124 -21.41 9.10 6.33
CA GLY A 124 -22.34 8.74 7.41
C GLY A 124 -23.77 8.40 6.94
N PRO A 125 -24.61 7.79 7.80
CA PRO A 125 -25.84 7.09 7.41
C PRO A 125 -26.90 7.94 6.69
N GLN A 126 -26.79 9.27 6.72
CA GLN A 126 -27.70 10.20 6.04
C GLN A 126 -27.18 10.76 4.72
N LYS A 127 -25.98 10.37 4.28
CA LYS A 127 -25.41 10.89 3.03
C LYS A 127 -25.71 10.01 1.84
N THR A 128 -26.05 10.65 0.73
CA THR A 128 -26.24 9.95 -0.55
C THR A 128 -24.89 9.57 -1.16
N ASN A 129 -24.88 8.59 -2.06
CA ASN A 129 -23.67 8.19 -2.79
C ASN A 129 -23.01 9.38 -3.54
N PHE A 130 -23.80 10.33 -4.04
CA PHE A 130 -23.29 11.53 -4.69
C PHE A 130 -22.57 12.47 -3.72
N GLN A 131 -23.12 12.65 -2.51
CA GLN A 131 -22.48 13.46 -1.46
C GLN A 131 -21.20 12.79 -0.94
N LEU A 132 -21.18 11.45 -0.85
CA LEU A 132 -19.97 10.69 -0.56
C LEU A 132 -18.92 10.89 -1.65
N PHE A 133 -19.30 10.77 -2.92
CA PHE A 133 -18.41 10.99 -4.07
C PHE A 133 -17.78 12.38 -4.04
N ASN A 134 -18.57 13.44 -3.89
CA ASN A 134 -18.05 14.81 -3.82
C ASN A 134 -17.11 15.02 -2.64
N GLY A 135 -17.43 14.47 -1.47
CA GLY A 135 -16.58 14.54 -0.28
C GLY A 135 -15.24 13.82 -0.44
N LEU A 136 -15.23 12.67 -1.11
CA LEU A 136 -14.00 11.95 -1.42
C LEU A 136 -13.16 12.67 -2.46
N ASN A 137 -13.78 13.29 -3.46
CA ASN A 137 -13.07 14.02 -4.51
C ASN A 137 -12.39 15.28 -3.94
N SER A 138 -13.11 16.08 -3.14
CA SER A 138 -12.54 17.25 -2.45
C SER A 138 -11.38 16.87 -1.54
N ARG A 139 -11.51 15.80 -0.74
CA ARG A 139 -10.41 15.30 0.10
C ARG A 139 -9.19 14.89 -0.73
N SER A 140 -9.39 14.27 -1.88
CA SER A 140 -8.29 13.83 -2.75
C SER A 140 -7.53 15.04 -3.33
N GLU A 141 -8.24 16.10 -3.67
CA GLU A 141 -7.66 17.39 -4.10
C GLU A 141 -6.86 18.05 -2.95
N ASP A 142 -7.40 18.04 -1.73
CA ASP A 142 -6.74 18.59 -0.54
C ASP A 142 -5.47 17.80 -0.16
N GLN A 143 -5.52 16.47 -0.23
CA GLN A 143 -4.36 15.60 0.00
C GLN A 143 -3.27 15.86 -1.04
N THR A 144 -3.64 15.98 -2.31
CA THR A 144 -2.71 16.31 -3.40
C THR A 144 -2.02 17.65 -3.14
N THR A 145 -2.77 18.65 -2.67
CA THR A 145 -2.24 19.98 -2.34
C THR A 145 -1.27 19.92 -1.16
N ASN A 146 -1.65 19.23 -0.08
CA ASN A 146 -0.81 19.07 1.11
C ASN A 146 0.47 18.28 0.83
N ASP A 147 0.40 17.22 0.02
CA ASP A 147 1.58 16.46 -0.39
C ASP A 147 2.53 17.31 -1.24
N GLN A 148 2.00 18.10 -2.17
CA GLN A 148 2.81 19.07 -2.92
C GLN A 148 3.49 20.09 -2.00
N ILE A 149 2.79 20.59 -0.98
CA ILE A 149 3.35 21.50 0.02
C ILE A 149 4.46 20.81 0.83
N ASN A 150 4.23 19.58 1.29
CA ASN A 150 5.18 18.80 2.09
C ASN A 150 6.45 18.43 1.30
N VAL A 151 6.32 18.02 0.04
CA VAL A 151 7.47 17.76 -0.85
C VAL A 151 8.26 19.05 -1.09
N ARG A 152 7.57 20.18 -1.30
CA ARG A 152 8.23 21.49 -1.44
C ARG A 152 8.95 21.91 -0.16
N GLN A 153 8.36 21.70 1.02
CA GLN A 153 8.97 22.06 2.30
C GLN A 153 10.15 21.16 2.68
N SER A 154 10.05 19.84 2.48
CA SER A 154 11.14 18.89 2.76
C SER A 154 12.35 19.16 1.86
N SER A 155 12.12 19.43 0.57
CA SER A 155 13.18 19.80 -0.37
C SER A 155 13.93 21.06 0.07
N ARG A 156 13.22 22.05 0.64
CA ARG A 156 13.81 23.30 1.13
C ARG A 156 14.73 23.12 2.34
N ARG A 157 14.56 22.05 3.15
CA ARG A 157 15.33 21.82 4.39
C ARG A 157 16.67 21.10 4.17
N GLN A 158 17.00 20.70 2.94
CA GLN A 158 18.23 19.95 2.63
C GLN A 158 19.37 20.80 2.06
N HIS A 159 19.25 22.12 2.13
CA HIS A 159 20.18 23.05 1.49
C HIS A 159 21.10 23.72 2.54
N ASP A 160 22.42 23.67 2.29
CA ASP A 160 23.47 24.33 3.07
C ASP A 160 23.27 25.85 3.12
N SER A 161 23.29 26.43 4.33
CA SER A 161 23.06 27.85 4.61
C SER A 161 24.09 28.77 3.96
N ASN A 162 25.32 28.30 3.74
CA ASN A 162 26.37 29.10 3.09
C ASN A 162 26.13 29.29 1.60
N LEU A 163 25.50 28.32 0.94
CA LEU A 163 25.13 28.43 -0.47
C LEU A 163 23.91 29.34 -0.64
N GLU A 164 22.99 29.30 0.33
CA GLU A 164 21.78 30.11 0.31
C GLU A 164 22.05 31.60 0.47
N SER A 165 23.08 31.99 1.21
CA SER A 165 23.46 33.40 1.34
C SER A 165 24.01 33.96 0.03
N LEU A 166 24.85 33.20 -0.69
CA LEU A 166 25.48 33.60 -1.94
C LEU A 166 24.50 33.72 -3.11
N PHE A 167 23.50 32.82 -3.18
CA PHE A 167 22.51 32.81 -4.27
C PHE A 167 21.09 33.16 -3.79
N CYS A 168 20.98 33.99 -2.76
CA CYS A 168 19.71 34.24 -2.05
C CYS A 168 18.58 34.72 -2.99
N GLY A 169 18.87 35.60 -3.94
CA GLY A 169 17.90 36.08 -4.93
C GLY A 169 17.42 34.97 -5.88
N LEU A 170 18.34 34.14 -6.36
CA LEU A 170 18.02 33.01 -7.24
C LEU A 170 17.23 31.94 -6.50
N PHE A 171 17.57 31.64 -5.24
CA PHE A 171 16.80 30.69 -4.44
C PHE A 171 15.39 31.20 -4.15
N LYS A 172 15.20 32.51 -3.93
CA LYS A 172 13.87 33.10 -3.77
C LYS A 172 13.00 32.86 -5.02
N MET A 173 13.55 33.10 -6.21
CA MET A 173 12.86 32.87 -7.49
C MET A 173 12.58 31.39 -7.73
N LEU A 174 13.57 30.51 -7.54
CA LEU A 174 13.41 29.08 -7.73
C LEU A 174 12.39 28.48 -6.75
N ARG A 175 12.34 28.96 -5.51
CA ARG A 175 11.35 28.49 -4.51
C ARG A 175 9.93 28.93 -4.83
N GLN A 176 9.77 30.04 -5.54
CA GLN A 176 8.47 30.57 -5.96
C GLN A 176 7.95 29.89 -7.23
N HIS A 177 8.84 29.56 -8.18
CA HIS A 177 8.43 29.15 -9.53
C HIS A 177 8.85 27.74 -9.94
N ALA A 178 9.83 27.12 -9.26
CA ALA A 178 10.33 25.80 -9.65
C ALA A 178 9.77 24.68 -8.77
N GLY A 179 9.55 23.52 -9.40
CA GLY A 179 9.21 22.29 -8.69
C GLY A 179 10.42 21.70 -7.93
N PRO A 180 10.18 20.76 -6.99
CA PRO A 180 11.21 20.14 -6.14
C PRO A 180 12.44 19.62 -6.88
N ILE A 181 12.24 18.91 -7.99
CA ILE A 181 13.32 18.32 -8.80
C ILE A 181 14.19 19.41 -9.43
N ALA A 182 13.56 20.43 -10.01
CA ALA A 182 14.26 21.56 -10.63
C ALA A 182 15.02 22.39 -9.59
N LEU A 183 14.43 22.61 -8.42
CA LEU A 183 15.07 23.28 -7.29
C LEU A 183 16.31 22.50 -6.82
N GLN A 184 16.19 21.19 -6.61
CA GLN A 184 17.31 20.35 -6.15
C GLN A 184 18.44 20.26 -7.18
N LYS A 185 18.09 20.14 -8.47
CA LYS A 185 19.07 20.14 -9.57
C LYS A 185 19.80 21.48 -9.66
N SER A 186 19.08 22.60 -9.56
CA SER A 186 19.67 23.94 -9.57
C SER A 186 20.61 24.14 -8.38
N TYR A 187 20.21 23.71 -7.19
CA TYR A 187 21.05 23.73 -6.01
C TYR A 187 22.35 22.94 -6.19
N LYS A 188 22.27 21.72 -6.74
CA LYS A 188 23.47 20.89 -7.02
C LYS A 188 24.43 21.60 -7.97
N GLN A 189 23.92 22.26 -9.02
CA GLN A 189 24.75 23.00 -9.97
C GLN A 189 25.40 24.24 -9.33
N MET A 190 24.66 25.01 -8.53
CA MET A 190 25.20 26.15 -7.77
C MET A 190 26.29 25.73 -6.77
N ARG A 191 26.16 24.54 -6.17
CA ARG A 191 27.22 23.99 -5.31
C ARG A 191 28.47 23.65 -6.10
N LEU A 192 28.32 23.01 -7.25
CA LEU A 192 29.44 22.64 -8.13
C LEU A 192 30.15 23.86 -8.74
N SER A 193 29.47 25.02 -8.87
CA SER A 193 30.13 26.24 -9.35
C SER A 193 31.04 26.91 -8.32
N LEU A 194 30.85 26.63 -7.02
CA LEU A 194 31.66 27.21 -5.94
C LEU A 194 32.74 26.26 -5.43
N PHE A 195 32.45 24.96 -5.45
CA PHE A 195 33.37 23.93 -5.01
C PHE A 195 33.76 23.06 -6.21
N TYR A 196 35.01 23.21 -6.65
CA TYR A 196 35.62 22.30 -7.62
C TYR A 196 36.67 21.46 -6.91
N GLU A 197 36.59 20.15 -7.10
CA GLU A 197 37.57 19.20 -6.59
C GLU A 197 38.73 19.18 -7.58
N THR A 198 39.90 19.71 -7.18
CA THR A 198 41.11 19.63 -8.01
C THR A 198 41.87 18.37 -7.65
N GLN A 199 42.14 17.54 -8.65
CA GLN A 199 43.15 16.50 -8.52
C GLN A 199 44.48 17.06 -9.01
N VAL A 200 45.46 17.13 -8.11
CA VAL A 200 46.84 17.41 -8.51
C VAL A 200 47.35 16.20 -9.30
N VAL A 201 47.31 16.30 -10.61
CA VAL A 201 47.92 15.30 -11.49
C VAL A 201 49.43 15.52 -11.43
N GLN A 202 50.16 14.57 -10.85
CA GLN A 202 51.61 14.56 -10.91
C GLN A 202 52.05 14.48 -12.38
N ARG A 203 53.02 15.32 -12.76
CA ARG A 203 53.59 15.35 -14.11
C ARG A 203 54.12 13.95 -14.46
N PRO A 204 53.70 13.33 -15.56
CA PRO A 204 54.29 12.08 -16.01
C PRO A 204 55.80 12.26 -16.22
N THR A 205 56.58 11.27 -15.81
CA THR A 205 58.05 11.31 -15.72
C THR A 205 58.75 11.62 -17.05
N GLU A 206 58.03 11.54 -18.18
CA GLU A 206 58.59 11.64 -19.53
C GLU A 206 58.35 12.98 -20.24
N VAL A 207 57.64 13.94 -19.63
CA VAL A 207 57.36 15.22 -20.30
C VAL A 207 58.54 16.17 -20.11
N LYS A 208 59.34 16.43 -21.15
CA LYS A 208 60.37 17.49 -21.16
C LYS A 208 59.71 18.88 -21.29
N THR A 209 60.17 19.83 -20.50
CA THR A 209 59.77 21.25 -20.60
C THR A 209 60.64 21.90 -21.67
N TRP A 210 60.01 22.57 -22.63
CA TRP A 210 60.67 23.43 -23.60
C TRP A 210 61.19 24.70 -22.92
#